data_AF-A0A7C9CF91-F1
#
_entry.id   AF-A0A7C9CF91-F1
#
_cell.length_a   1.000
_cell.length_b   1.000
_cell.length_c   1.000
_cell.angle_alpha   90.00
_cell.angle_beta   90.00
_cell.angle_gamma   90.00
#
_symmetry.space_group_name_H-M   'P 1'
#
loop_
_entity.id
_entity.type
_entity.pdbx_description
1 polymer ?
#
loop_
_entity_poly.entity_id
_entity_poly.type
_entity_poly.pdbx_seq_one_letter_code
_entity_poly.pdbx_strand_id
1 'polypeptide(L)'
;MANNAMDSRSNTAAVQATNDDASASKLSCVKKGYMKDDYVHFFVRRPVRRSPIINRGYFARFAALRKLLFQFLNSDANLEEHQRTKKQVLSLGAGFDTTYFQLQDDGKAPDLYVELDFKEVTSKKAALIEIHGQLGEKIGATALISREKGEVLGDHYKLLPVDLRDIQKLDDVIALANLDPRVRFNILGSRFKPRYSRVGCKNIFNSCFCLI
;
A
#
# COMPACT_ATOMS: atom_id res chain seq x y z
N MET A 1 -30.76 -7.98 -15.16
CA MET A 1 -30.14 -7.49 -13.90
C MET A 1 -29.33 -8.55 -13.13
N ALA A 2 -29.28 -9.83 -13.56
CA ALA A 2 -28.51 -10.88 -12.88
C ALA A 2 -26.99 -10.92 -13.22
N ASN A 3 -26.59 -10.40 -14.39
CA ASN A 3 -25.20 -10.53 -14.86
C ASN A 3 -24.19 -9.68 -14.07
N ASN A 4 -24.58 -8.51 -13.53
CA ASN A 4 -23.67 -7.63 -12.79
C ASN A 4 -23.27 -8.19 -11.41
N ALA A 5 -24.12 -8.98 -10.76
CA ALA A 5 -23.85 -9.51 -9.42
C ALA A 5 -22.97 -10.77 -9.45
N MET A 6 -23.04 -11.57 -10.51
CA MET A 6 -22.12 -12.69 -10.73
C MET A 6 -20.74 -12.22 -11.18
N ASP A 7 -20.67 -11.21 -12.06
CA ASP A 7 -19.39 -10.60 -12.49
C ASP A 7 -18.68 -9.86 -11.35
N SER A 8 -19.42 -9.21 -10.44
CA SER A 8 -18.82 -8.57 -9.27
C SER A 8 -18.22 -9.61 -8.30
N ARG A 9 -18.96 -10.69 -7.98
CA ARG A 9 -18.46 -11.78 -7.13
C ARG A 9 -17.24 -12.50 -7.72
N SER A 10 -17.25 -12.74 -9.04
CA SER A 10 -16.13 -13.34 -9.78
C SER A 10 -14.88 -12.45 -9.73
N ASN A 11 -15.05 -11.13 -9.94
CA ASN A 11 -13.95 -10.18 -9.87
C ASN A 11 -13.39 -10.03 -8.44
N THR A 12 -14.23 -10.00 -7.41
CA THR A 12 -13.77 -9.94 -6.00
C THR A 12 -12.91 -11.15 -5.64
N ALA A 13 -13.32 -12.36 -6.04
CA ALA A 13 -12.53 -13.58 -5.81
C ALA A 13 -11.17 -13.52 -6.53
N ALA A 14 -11.15 -13.02 -7.77
CA ALA A 14 -9.91 -12.87 -8.54
C ALA A 14 -8.95 -11.82 -7.94
N VAL A 15 -9.47 -10.71 -7.42
CA VAL A 15 -8.69 -9.68 -6.71
C VAL A 15 -8.05 -10.27 -5.46
N GLN A 16 -8.84 -10.98 -4.63
CA GLN A 16 -8.34 -11.61 -3.42
C GLN A 16 -7.28 -12.68 -3.73
N ALA A 17 -7.50 -13.53 -4.73
CA ALA A 17 -6.55 -14.56 -5.12
C ALA A 17 -5.22 -13.94 -5.60
N THR A 18 -5.27 -12.84 -6.35
CA THR A 18 -4.07 -12.14 -6.82
C THR A 18 -3.28 -11.52 -5.66
N ASN A 19 -3.98 -10.95 -4.67
CA ASN A 19 -3.36 -10.39 -3.47
C ASN A 19 -2.71 -11.48 -2.60
N ASP A 20 -3.40 -12.61 -2.40
CA ASP A 20 -2.90 -13.73 -1.61
C ASP A 20 -1.67 -14.37 -2.30
N ASP A 21 -1.69 -14.52 -3.64
CA ASP A 21 -0.56 -15.02 -4.43
C ASP A 21 0.68 -14.09 -4.34
N ALA A 22 0.44 -12.77 -4.38
CA ALA A 22 1.48 -11.77 -4.23
C ALA A 22 2.13 -11.83 -2.84
N SER A 23 1.31 -11.92 -1.79
CA SER A 23 1.77 -11.99 -0.40
C SER A 23 2.56 -13.28 -0.15
N ALA A 24 2.08 -14.42 -0.64
CA ALA A 24 2.79 -15.70 -0.56
C ALA A 24 4.14 -15.66 -1.30
N SER A 25 4.21 -14.95 -2.43
CA SER A 25 5.46 -14.78 -3.19
C SER A 25 6.46 -13.87 -2.46
N LYS A 26 6.00 -12.79 -1.82
CA LYS A 26 6.85 -11.97 -0.93
C LYS A 26 7.42 -12.80 0.22
N LEU A 27 6.58 -13.60 0.90
CA LEU A 27 7.04 -14.48 1.98
C LEU A 27 8.06 -15.53 1.49
N SER A 28 7.91 -16.05 0.26
CA SER A 28 8.91 -16.93 -0.36
C SER A 28 10.28 -16.25 -0.47
N CYS A 29 10.31 -14.98 -0.91
CA CYS A 29 11.54 -14.20 -0.98
C CYS A 29 12.19 -14.00 0.38
N VAL A 30 11.40 -13.65 1.40
CA VAL A 30 11.87 -13.44 2.78
C VAL A 30 12.48 -14.71 3.34
N LYS A 31 11.77 -15.85 3.24
CA LYS A 31 12.27 -17.15 3.72
C LYS A 31 13.54 -17.62 3.00
N LYS A 32 13.82 -17.08 1.81
CA LYS A 32 15.02 -17.39 1.03
C LYS A 32 16.13 -16.35 1.21
N GLY A 33 15.93 -15.34 2.06
CA GLY A 33 16.93 -14.32 2.37
C GLY A 33 17.10 -13.25 1.28
N TYR A 34 16.18 -13.15 0.31
CA TYR A 34 16.25 -12.10 -0.71
C TYR A 34 15.93 -10.72 -0.13
N MET A 35 15.03 -10.64 0.85
CA MET A 35 14.62 -9.39 1.48
C MET A 35 14.31 -9.62 2.96
N LYS A 36 14.46 -8.58 3.77
CA LYS A 36 14.04 -8.58 5.18
C LYS A 36 12.65 -7.95 5.27
N ASP A 37 11.70 -8.69 5.81
CA ASP A 37 10.36 -8.23 6.11
C ASP A 37 9.78 -9.10 7.22
N ASP A 38 9.70 -8.51 8.41
CA ASP A 38 9.27 -9.19 9.62
C ASP A 38 7.74 -9.21 9.76
N TYR A 39 6.98 -8.63 8.82
CA TYR A 39 5.53 -8.46 8.92
C TYR A 39 4.73 -9.29 7.92
N VAL A 40 5.27 -9.57 6.74
CA VAL A 40 4.52 -10.24 5.66
C VAL A 40 3.94 -11.60 6.06
N HIS A 41 4.56 -12.27 7.04
CA HIS A 41 4.10 -13.56 7.53
C HIS A 41 2.71 -13.50 8.22
N PHE A 42 2.33 -12.36 8.81
CA PHE A 42 0.98 -12.17 9.38
C PHE A 42 -0.13 -12.17 8.31
N PHE A 43 0.22 -11.85 7.07
CA PHE A 43 -0.71 -11.69 5.97
C PHE A 43 -0.81 -12.93 5.07
N VAL A 44 -0.05 -13.99 5.36
CA VAL A 44 0.00 -15.21 4.55
C VAL A 44 -0.48 -16.41 5.34
N ARG A 45 -1.64 -16.95 4.95
CA ARG A 45 -2.21 -18.15 5.58
C ARG A 45 -1.39 -19.41 5.32
N ARG A 46 -0.89 -19.58 4.10
CA ARG A 46 -0.13 -20.77 3.68
C ARG A 46 1.13 -20.34 2.93
N PRO A 47 2.33 -20.56 3.50
CA PRO A 47 3.57 -20.28 2.80
C PRO A 47 3.72 -21.16 1.56
N VAL A 48 4.06 -20.55 0.42
CA VAL A 48 4.30 -21.25 -0.84
C VAL A 48 5.75 -21.02 -1.25
N ARG A 49 6.46 -22.07 -1.68
CA ARG A 49 7.78 -21.94 -2.29
C ARG A 49 7.65 -21.52 -3.76
N ARG A 50 8.37 -20.49 -4.17
CA ARG A 50 8.49 -20.08 -5.57
C ARG A 50 9.85 -20.45 -6.17
N SER A 51 9.90 -20.56 -7.49
CA SER A 51 11.14 -20.81 -8.21
C SER A 51 12.13 -19.65 -8.04
N PRO A 52 13.45 -19.89 -8.17
CA PRO A 52 14.46 -18.84 -8.03
C PRO A 52 14.24 -17.64 -8.96
N ILE A 53 13.78 -17.86 -10.20
CA ILE A 53 13.52 -16.79 -11.16
C ILE A 53 12.36 -15.89 -10.70
N ILE A 54 11.29 -16.47 -10.13
CA ILE A 54 10.18 -15.70 -9.56
C ILE A 54 10.68 -14.88 -8.37
N ASN A 55 11.43 -15.49 -7.44
CA ASN A 55 11.95 -14.78 -6.28
C ASN A 55 12.86 -13.60 -6.69
N ARG A 56 13.73 -13.79 -7.69
CA ARG A 56 14.58 -12.72 -8.25
C ARG A 56 13.75 -11.58 -8.83
N GLY A 57 12.69 -11.88 -9.58
CA GLY A 57 11.80 -10.85 -10.14
C GLY A 57 11.08 -10.04 -9.06
N TYR A 58 10.55 -10.70 -8.02
CA TYR A 58 9.94 -10.00 -6.88
C TYR A 58 10.96 -9.16 -6.11
N PHE A 59 12.17 -9.69 -5.89
CA PHE A 59 13.23 -8.95 -5.22
C PHE A 59 13.64 -7.71 -6.01
N ALA A 60 13.86 -7.82 -7.32
CA ALA A 60 14.26 -6.69 -8.15
C ALA A 60 13.23 -5.55 -8.07
N ARG A 61 11.95 -5.89 -8.13
CA ARG A 61 10.85 -4.93 -7.96
C ARG A 61 10.82 -4.30 -6.57
N PHE A 62 10.93 -5.10 -5.52
CA PHE A 62 10.98 -4.60 -4.15
C PHE A 62 12.17 -3.65 -3.95
N ALA A 63 13.36 -4.04 -4.41
CA ALA A 63 14.57 -3.24 -4.28
C ALA A 63 14.49 -1.92 -5.05
N ALA A 64 13.93 -1.94 -6.27
CA ALA A 64 13.72 -0.74 -7.08
C ALA A 64 12.77 0.25 -6.38
N LEU A 65 11.59 -0.22 -5.96
CA LEU A 65 10.61 0.61 -5.25
C LEU A 65 11.18 1.15 -3.94
N ARG A 66 11.85 0.30 -3.14
CA ARG A 66 12.46 0.72 -1.87
C ARG A 66 13.55 1.77 -2.08
N LYS A 67 14.40 1.62 -3.11
CA LYS A 67 15.43 2.61 -3.44
C LYS A 67 14.82 3.97 -3.76
N LEU A 68 13.78 3.99 -4.59
CA LEU A 68 13.12 5.24 -5.01
C LEU A 68 12.37 5.89 -3.85
N LEU A 69 11.73 5.09 -3.01
CA LEU A 69 11.10 5.55 -1.78
C LEU A 69 12.11 6.20 -0.83
N PHE A 70 13.26 5.56 -0.60
CA PHE A 70 14.31 6.15 0.22
C PHE A 70 14.93 7.42 -0.38
N GLN A 71 15.12 7.48 -1.70
CA GLN A 71 15.59 8.71 -2.35
C GLN A 71 14.59 9.86 -2.14
N PHE A 72 13.29 9.57 -2.24
CA PHE A 72 12.24 10.53 -1.97
C PHE A 72 12.24 11.00 -0.50
N LEU A 73 12.27 10.06 0.45
CA LEU A 73 12.23 10.36 1.88
C LEU A 73 13.48 11.11 2.36
N ASN A 74 14.65 10.83 1.77
CA ASN A 74 15.92 11.47 2.10
C ASN A 74 16.24 12.71 1.25
N SER A 75 15.33 13.14 0.36
CA SER A 75 15.59 14.25 -0.58
C SER A 75 15.95 15.57 0.12
N ASP A 76 15.51 15.76 1.36
CA ASP A 76 15.73 16.97 2.16
C ASP A 76 16.61 16.69 3.39
N ALA A 77 17.40 15.60 3.38
CA ALA A 77 18.15 15.15 4.56
C ALA A 77 19.23 16.13 5.06
N ASN A 78 19.70 17.03 4.20
CA ASN A 78 20.72 18.03 4.51
C ASN A 78 20.15 19.43 4.80
N LEU A 79 18.81 19.56 4.85
CA LEU A 79 18.16 20.83 5.15
C LEU A 79 17.88 20.92 6.66
N GLU A 80 17.93 22.15 7.18
CA GLU A 80 17.52 22.44 8.55
C GLU A 80 16.06 22.00 8.77
N GLU A 81 15.70 21.63 10.00
CA GLU A 81 14.37 21.09 10.33
C GLU A 81 13.23 22.00 9.86
N HIS A 82 13.43 23.32 9.93
CA HIS A 82 12.44 24.33 9.55
C HIS A 82 12.27 24.47 8.03
N GLN A 83 13.22 23.94 7.25
CA GLN A 83 13.21 23.89 5.80
C GLN A 83 12.76 22.53 5.26
N ARG A 84 12.62 21.52 6.14
CA ARG A 84 12.26 20.18 5.75
C ARG A 84 10.79 20.13 5.35
N THR A 85 10.53 19.70 4.12
CA THR A 85 9.16 19.51 3.68
C THR A 85 8.59 18.21 4.25
N LYS A 86 7.35 18.27 4.73
CA LYS A 86 6.59 17.07 5.08
C LYS A 86 6.57 16.11 3.89
N LYS A 87 6.63 14.82 4.15
CA LYS A 87 6.62 13.76 3.14
C LYS A 87 5.36 12.95 3.29
N GLN A 88 4.70 12.73 2.16
CA GLN A 88 3.50 11.92 2.13
C GLN A 88 3.62 10.86 1.04
N VAL A 89 3.10 9.66 1.31
CA VAL A 89 3.18 8.51 0.40
C VAL A 89 1.80 7.90 0.23
N LEU A 90 1.41 7.63 -1.02
CA LEU A 90 0.18 6.92 -1.37
C LEU A 90 0.49 5.63 -2.08
N SER A 91 0.04 4.53 -1.52
CA SER A 91 0.08 3.23 -2.18
C SER A 91 -1.29 2.93 -2.79
N LEU A 92 -1.33 2.82 -4.12
CA LEU A 92 -2.53 2.47 -4.87
C LEU A 92 -2.53 0.97 -5.17
N GLY A 93 -3.59 0.28 -4.76
CA GLY A 93 -3.64 -1.18 -4.80
C GLY A 93 -2.58 -1.78 -3.88
N ALA A 94 -2.53 -1.28 -2.64
CA ALA A 94 -1.50 -1.64 -1.67
C ALA A 94 -1.53 -3.14 -1.33
N GLY A 95 -2.69 -3.78 -1.38
CA GLY A 95 -2.85 -5.15 -0.93
C GLY A 95 -2.41 -5.33 0.51
N PHE A 96 -1.77 -6.47 0.80
CA PHE A 96 -1.08 -6.70 2.06
C PHE A 96 0.38 -6.21 2.02
N ASP A 97 0.62 -5.01 1.48
CA ASP A 97 1.94 -4.38 1.59
C ASP A 97 2.30 -4.04 3.03
N THR A 98 3.58 -4.21 3.34
CA THR A 98 4.14 -4.07 4.69
C THR A 98 5.18 -2.96 4.75
N THR A 99 5.31 -2.18 3.68
CA THR A 99 6.34 -1.15 3.53
C THR A 99 6.27 -0.13 4.66
N TYR A 100 5.08 0.35 5.05
CA TYR A 100 4.95 1.30 6.16
C TYR A 100 5.55 0.77 7.47
N PHE A 101 5.24 -0.47 7.85
CA PHE A 101 5.77 -1.09 9.08
C PHE A 101 7.30 -1.22 9.03
N GLN A 102 7.84 -1.58 7.87
CA GLN A 102 9.29 -1.63 7.65
C GLN A 102 9.95 -0.24 7.72
N LEU A 103 9.28 0.80 7.20
CA LEU A 103 9.78 2.18 7.30
C LEU A 103 9.77 2.70 8.73
N GLN A 104 8.77 2.32 9.53
CA GLN A 104 8.72 2.63 10.96
C GLN A 104 9.90 1.99 11.71
N ASP A 105 10.22 0.73 11.43
CA ASP A 105 11.41 0.08 12.03
C ASP A 105 12.73 0.73 11.60
N ASP A 106 12.81 1.18 10.35
CA ASP A 106 13.98 1.87 9.82
C ASP A 106 14.13 3.32 10.31
N GLY A 107 13.16 3.85 11.09
CA GLY A 107 13.12 5.23 11.53
C GLY A 107 12.94 6.24 10.39
N LYS A 108 12.33 5.80 9.28
CA LYS A 108 12.17 6.55 8.02
C LYS A 108 10.71 6.62 7.57
N ALA A 109 9.75 6.49 8.48
CA ALA A 109 8.35 6.65 8.14
C ALA A 109 8.08 8.09 7.64
N PRO A 110 7.27 8.26 6.58
CA PRO A 110 6.82 9.59 6.17
C PRO A 110 5.86 10.18 7.21
N ASP A 111 5.63 11.48 7.13
CA ASP A 111 4.64 12.17 7.95
C ASP A 111 3.22 11.62 7.76
N LEU A 112 2.91 11.12 6.55
CA LEU A 112 1.65 10.48 6.23
C LEU A 112 1.82 9.37 5.18
N TYR A 113 1.36 8.17 5.50
CA TYR A 113 1.32 7.02 4.60
C TYR A 113 -0.12 6.58 4.39
N VAL A 114 -0.60 6.62 3.15
CA VAL A 114 -1.97 6.26 2.80
C VAL A 114 -1.97 5.06 1.89
N GLU A 115 -2.82 4.09 2.19
CA GLU A 115 -3.02 2.89 1.40
C GLU A 115 -4.46 2.79 0.93
N LEU A 116 -4.60 2.58 -0.37
CA LEU A 116 -5.87 2.50 -1.06
C LEU A 116 -6.00 1.13 -1.72
N ASP A 117 -7.10 0.43 -1.44
CA ASP A 117 -7.43 -0.83 -2.11
C ASP A 117 -8.95 -1.07 -2.08
N PHE A 118 -9.40 -2.12 -2.75
CA PHE A 118 -10.78 -2.57 -2.67
C PHE A 118 -11.17 -2.92 -1.23
N LYS A 119 -12.41 -2.62 -0.87
CA LYS A 119 -12.94 -2.82 0.48
C LYS A 119 -12.70 -4.23 1.01
N GLU A 120 -12.79 -5.25 0.17
CA GLU A 120 -12.60 -6.64 0.58
C GLU A 120 -11.15 -6.97 0.94
N VAL A 121 -10.19 -6.23 0.39
CA VAL A 121 -8.77 -6.35 0.72
C VAL A 121 -8.46 -5.53 1.98
N THR A 122 -8.92 -4.28 2.04
CA THR A 122 -8.69 -3.41 3.20
C THR A 122 -9.36 -3.93 4.45
N SER A 123 -10.57 -4.49 4.37
CA SER A 123 -11.27 -5.10 5.52
C SER A 123 -10.50 -6.28 6.10
N LYS A 124 -9.90 -7.12 5.25
CA LYS A 124 -9.04 -8.23 5.71
C LYS A 124 -7.76 -7.70 6.36
N LYS A 125 -7.15 -6.67 5.77
CA LYS A 125 -5.93 -6.06 6.31
C LYS A 125 -6.20 -5.39 7.67
N ALA A 126 -7.28 -4.63 7.80
CA ALA A 126 -7.73 -4.02 9.04
C ALA A 126 -7.96 -5.06 10.14
N ALA A 127 -8.64 -6.17 9.82
CA ALA A 127 -8.83 -7.28 10.76
C ALA A 127 -7.49 -7.91 11.19
N LEU A 128 -6.54 -8.09 10.28
CA LEU A 128 -5.22 -8.63 10.63
C LEU A 128 -4.41 -7.67 11.48
N ILE A 129 -4.50 -6.36 11.23
CA ILE A 129 -3.86 -5.31 12.04
C ILE A 129 -4.44 -5.32 13.46
N GLU A 130 -5.77 -5.43 13.60
CA GLU A 130 -6.45 -5.50 14.90
C GLU A 130 -6.06 -6.75 15.70
N ILE A 131 -5.93 -7.90 15.03
CA ILE A 131 -5.58 -9.18 15.68
C ILE A 131 -4.12 -9.19 16.16
N HIS A 132 -3.20 -8.60 15.41
CA HIS A 132 -1.77 -8.66 15.72
C HIS A 132 -1.30 -7.34 16.33
N GLY A 133 -1.17 -7.32 17.66
CA GLY A 133 -0.72 -6.13 18.42
C GLY A 133 0.55 -5.48 17.88
N GLN A 134 1.50 -6.26 17.35
CA GLN A 134 2.74 -5.76 16.73
C GLN A 134 2.46 -4.81 15.55
N LEU A 135 1.39 -5.03 14.79
CA LEU A 135 0.99 -4.14 13.69
C LEU A 135 0.26 -2.91 14.23
N GLY A 136 -0.63 -3.09 15.20
CA GLY A 136 -1.36 -1.99 15.84
C GLY A 136 -0.43 -0.99 16.52
N GLU A 137 0.58 -1.46 17.25
CA GLU A 137 1.60 -0.64 17.91
C GLU A 137 2.32 0.32 16.94
N LYS A 138 2.57 -0.12 15.70
CA LYS A 138 3.25 0.70 14.67
C LYS A 138 2.38 1.80 14.06
N ILE A 139 1.07 1.64 14.11
CA ILE A 139 0.09 2.59 13.56
C ILE A 139 -0.23 3.66 14.61
N GLY A 140 -0.14 3.31 15.89
CA GLY A 140 -0.34 4.20 17.03
C GLY A 140 -1.50 3.74 17.91
N ALA A 141 -1.39 3.98 19.22
CA ALA A 141 -2.39 3.55 20.21
C ALA A 141 -3.76 4.23 20.04
N THR A 142 -3.79 5.39 19.38
CA THR A 142 -5.00 6.19 19.09
C THR A 142 -5.67 5.80 17.79
N ALA A 143 -5.14 4.83 17.05
CA ALA A 143 -5.66 4.48 15.73
C ALA A 143 -7.08 3.89 15.80
N LEU A 144 -7.97 4.44 14.99
CA LEU A 144 -9.33 3.94 14.84
C LEU A 144 -9.35 2.86 13.76
N ILE A 145 -9.60 1.62 14.17
CA ILE A 145 -9.69 0.47 13.26
C ILE A 145 -11.18 0.11 13.08
N SER A 146 -11.66 0.16 11.84
CA SER A 146 -13.02 -0.26 11.50
C SER A 146 -12.99 -1.38 10.46
N ARG A 147 -13.12 -2.62 10.93
CA ARG A 147 -13.18 -3.81 10.06
C ARG A 147 -14.38 -3.81 9.10
N GLU A 148 -15.51 -3.25 9.51
CA GLU A 148 -16.75 -3.25 8.72
C GLU A 148 -16.71 -2.25 7.57
N LYS A 149 -16.07 -1.10 7.81
CA LYS A 149 -15.80 -0.11 6.78
C LYS A 149 -14.58 -0.51 5.95
N GLY A 150 -13.63 -1.22 6.53
CA GLY A 150 -12.35 -1.55 5.90
C GLY A 150 -11.37 -0.39 6.01
N GLU A 151 -11.44 0.34 7.12
CA GLU A 151 -10.70 1.57 7.36
C GLU A 151 -9.76 1.39 8.56
N VAL A 152 -8.56 1.98 8.46
CA VAL A 152 -7.67 2.20 9.60
C VAL A 152 -7.25 3.66 9.56
N LEU A 153 -7.51 4.41 10.62
CA LEU A 153 -7.20 5.82 10.72
C LEU A 153 -6.26 6.04 11.91
N GLY A 154 -4.96 6.09 11.64
CA GLY A 154 -3.95 6.57 12.58
C GLY A 154 -3.46 7.96 12.19
N ASP A 155 -2.60 8.52 13.03
CA ASP A 155 -2.03 9.87 12.82
C ASP A 155 -1.13 9.92 11.59
N HIS A 156 -0.30 8.89 11.40
CA HIS A 156 0.69 8.79 10.31
C HIS A 156 0.38 7.71 9.27
N TYR A 157 -0.62 6.86 9.53
CA TYR A 157 -0.99 5.78 8.62
C TYR A 157 -2.50 5.71 8.43
N LYS A 158 -2.94 5.68 7.17
CA LYS A 158 -4.35 5.57 6.81
C LYS A 158 -4.54 4.45 5.79
N LEU A 159 -5.47 3.55 6.07
CA LEU A 159 -5.95 2.53 5.14
C LEU A 159 -7.40 2.87 4.79
N LEU A 160 -7.68 3.09 3.50
CA LEU A 160 -9.02 3.49 3.06
C LEU A 160 -9.52 2.60 1.93
N PRO A 161 -10.80 2.17 1.98
CA PRO A 161 -11.42 1.39 0.92
C PRO A 161 -11.78 2.32 -0.25
N VAL A 162 -11.28 2.03 -1.45
CA VAL A 162 -11.66 2.77 -2.66
C VAL A 162 -11.65 1.85 -3.87
N ASP A 163 -12.64 2.04 -4.75
CA ASP A 163 -12.58 1.47 -6.08
C ASP A 163 -11.81 2.43 -6.98
N LEU A 164 -10.57 2.08 -7.34
CA LEU A 164 -9.71 2.92 -8.20
C LEU A 164 -10.27 3.14 -9.61
N ARG A 165 -11.37 2.49 -9.98
CA ARG A 165 -12.12 2.75 -11.23
C ARG A 165 -13.00 3.98 -11.14
N ASP A 166 -13.38 4.37 -9.92
CA ASP A 166 -14.27 5.49 -9.65
C ASP A 166 -13.43 6.71 -9.24
N ILE A 167 -13.03 7.47 -10.25
CA ILE A 167 -12.12 8.62 -10.08
C ILE A 167 -12.77 9.71 -9.20
N GLN A 168 -14.10 9.87 -9.25
CA GLN A 168 -14.78 10.87 -8.41
C GLN A 168 -14.65 10.55 -6.92
N LYS A 169 -14.77 9.27 -6.56
CA LYS A 169 -14.54 8.82 -5.18
C LYS A 169 -13.09 8.97 -4.73
N LEU A 170 -12.13 9.00 -5.65
CA LEU A 170 -10.72 9.18 -5.28
C LEU A 170 -10.47 10.58 -4.71
N ASP A 171 -11.10 11.61 -5.27
CA ASP A 171 -10.96 12.99 -4.78
C ASP A 171 -11.52 13.13 -3.36
N ASP A 172 -12.67 12.51 -3.08
CA ASP A 172 -13.26 12.45 -1.74
C ASP A 172 -12.34 11.73 -0.74
N VAL A 173 -11.69 10.66 -1.18
CA VAL A 173 -10.75 9.88 -0.36
C VAL A 173 -9.45 10.65 -0.11
N ILE A 174 -8.97 11.43 -1.07
CA ILE A 174 -7.82 12.33 -0.89
C ILE A 174 -8.14 13.38 0.17
N ALA A 175 -9.35 13.95 0.14
CA ALA A 175 -9.83 14.89 1.16
C ALA A 175 -9.95 14.22 2.53
N LEU A 176 -10.57 13.04 2.62
CA LEU A 176 -10.71 12.27 3.86
C LEU A 176 -9.34 11.85 4.45
N ALA A 177 -8.40 11.54 3.57
CA ALA A 177 -7.03 11.20 3.94
C ALA A 177 -6.22 12.41 4.42
N ASN A 178 -6.75 13.64 4.36
CA ASN A 178 -6.02 14.89 4.65
C ASN A 178 -4.70 14.98 3.87
N LEU A 179 -4.68 14.50 2.62
CA LEU A 179 -3.50 14.67 1.78
C LEU A 179 -3.40 16.12 1.38
N ASP A 180 -2.23 16.72 1.58
CA ASP A 180 -2.00 18.10 1.19
C ASP A 180 -1.34 18.10 -0.20
N PRO A 181 -2.06 18.52 -1.26
CA PRO A 181 -1.51 18.55 -2.61
C PRO A 181 -0.38 19.56 -2.78
N ARG A 182 -0.15 20.44 -1.79
CA ARG A 182 0.96 21.42 -1.78
C ARG A 182 2.24 20.84 -1.18
N VAL A 183 2.16 19.67 -0.55
CA VAL A 183 3.27 18.97 0.09
C VAL A 183 3.82 17.91 -0.85
N ARG A 184 5.12 17.59 -0.73
CA ARG A 184 5.76 16.61 -1.61
C ARG A 184 5.14 15.22 -1.42
N PHE A 185 4.66 14.64 -2.51
CA PHE A 185 3.86 13.40 -2.50
C PHE A 185 4.44 12.34 -3.46
N ASN A 186 4.44 11.05 -3.07
CA ASN A 186 4.90 9.95 -3.93
C ASN A 186 3.81 8.88 -4.09
N ILE A 187 3.59 8.41 -5.32
CA ILE A 187 2.57 7.39 -5.63
C ILE A 187 3.27 6.06 -5.95
N LEU A 188 3.03 5.05 -5.10
CA LEU A 188 3.49 3.69 -5.29
C LEU A 188 2.39 2.84 -5.94
N GLY A 189 2.55 2.52 -7.23
CA GLY A 189 1.66 1.62 -7.97
C GLY A 189 2.32 0.28 -8.18
N SER A 190 2.20 -0.66 -7.23
CA SER A 190 3.01 -1.87 -7.34
C SER A 190 2.47 -2.81 -8.43
N ARG A 191 1.17 -3.05 -8.60
CA ARG A 191 0.69 -4.10 -9.52
C ARG A 191 -0.59 -3.73 -10.27
N PHE A 192 -0.53 -2.64 -11.02
CA PHE A 192 -1.62 -2.28 -11.91
C PHE A 192 -1.53 -3.13 -13.19
N LYS A 193 -2.44 -4.10 -13.39
CA LYS A 193 -2.54 -4.79 -14.68
C LYS A 193 -2.81 -3.73 -15.77
N PRO A 194 -2.28 -3.87 -16.99
CA PRO A 194 -2.57 -2.97 -18.12
C PRO A 194 -4.00 -3.17 -18.68
N ARG A 195 -4.99 -3.45 -17.81
CA ARG A 195 -6.41 -3.59 -18.15
C ARG A 195 -7.20 -2.32 -17.86
N TYR A 196 -6.52 -1.23 -17.51
CA TYR A 196 -7.10 0.07 -17.25
C TYR A 196 -6.66 1.01 -18.36
N SER A 197 -7.58 1.23 -19.29
CA SER A 197 -7.43 2.15 -20.41
C SER A 197 -7.07 3.56 -19.96
N ARG A 198 -6.22 4.22 -20.76
CA ARG A 198 -5.69 5.59 -20.67
C ARG A 198 -6.73 6.72 -20.54
N VAL A 199 -7.62 6.71 -19.55
CA VAL A 199 -8.63 7.77 -19.40
C VAL A 199 -8.75 8.16 -17.94
N GLY A 200 -8.24 9.35 -17.59
CA GLY A 200 -8.69 10.09 -16.40
C GLY A 200 -7.63 10.70 -15.49
N CYS A 201 -6.38 10.26 -15.57
CA CYS A 201 -5.31 10.72 -14.66
C CYS A 201 -4.53 11.93 -15.21
N LYS A 202 -5.20 13.01 -15.61
CA LYS A 202 -4.51 14.20 -16.16
C LYS A 202 -4.22 15.29 -15.12
N ASN A 203 -4.97 15.38 -14.02
CA ASN A 203 -4.83 16.49 -13.07
C ASN A 203 -3.97 16.16 -11.83
N ILE A 204 -3.85 14.89 -11.45
CA ILE A 204 -3.01 14.45 -10.30
C ILE A 204 -1.52 14.39 -10.69
N PHE A 205 -1.18 14.37 -11.98
CA PHE A 205 0.15 13.97 -12.46
C PHE A 205 1.17 15.10 -12.62
N ASN A 206 0.75 16.37 -12.54
CA ASN A 206 1.64 17.50 -12.82
C ASN A 206 2.68 17.82 -11.72
N SER A 207 2.63 17.14 -10.57
CA SER A 207 3.65 17.24 -9.51
C SER A 207 4.12 15.87 -8.99
N CYS A 208 3.71 14.77 -9.64
CA CYS A 208 3.89 13.42 -9.12
C CYS A 208 5.03 12.66 -9.80
N PHE A 209 5.88 12.02 -9.00
CA PHE A 209 6.68 10.88 -9.46
C PHE A 209 5.79 9.64 -9.31
N CYS A 210 5.29 9.10 -10.43
CA CYS A 210 4.47 7.90 -10.45
C CYS A 210 5.34 6.72 -10.86
N LEU A 211 5.48 5.72 -9.99
CA LEU A 211 6.20 4.49 -10.29
C LEU A 211 5.20 3.38 -10.61
N ILE A 212 5.16 3.04 -11.91
CA ILE A 212 4.42 1.91 -12.52
C ILE A 212 5.25 0.63 -12.40
#